data_AF-A0A7V7WL21-F1
#
_entry.id   AF-A0A7V7WL21-F1
#
_cell.length_a   1.000
_cell.length_b   1.000
_cell.length_c   1.000
_cell.angle_alpha   90.00
_cell.angle_beta   90.00
_cell.angle_gamma   90.00
#
_symmetry.space_group_name_H-M   'P 1'
#
loop_
_entity.id
_entity.type
_entity.pdbx_description
1 polymer ?
#
loop_
_entity_poly.entity_id
_entity_poly.type
_entity_poly.pdbx_seq_one_letter_code
_entity_poly.pdbx_strand_id
1 'polypeptide(L)'
;SLGSTLSRYMRMPASPWWSTALQMLCGGAFLLVLGTLRGEWGDFDPARISAASAAAWLYLIFFGSIVGYSAYLWILRHSTPTRVSTYAFVNPVVALLLGWAVAGESLGPRTLLAAALILPSVVILIGSKEERRDRRARGGKIREGLDSSVELT
;
A
#
# COMPACT_ATOMS: atom_id res chain seq x y z
N SER A 1 -2.89 1.40 -18.79
CA SER A 1 -3.70 0.31 -19.37
C SER A 1 -2.90 -0.77 -20.11
N LEU A 2 -1.77 -0.45 -20.75
CA LEU A 2 -0.88 -1.46 -21.38
C LEU A 2 -0.24 -2.44 -20.37
N GLY A 3 0.21 -1.96 -19.21
CA GLY A 3 0.81 -2.81 -18.17
C GLY A 3 -0.14 -3.85 -17.59
N SER A 4 -1.44 -3.53 -17.46
CA SER A 4 -2.45 -4.49 -16.96
C SER A 4 -2.96 -5.46 -18.01
N THR A 5 -2.67 -5.23 -19.29
CA THR A 5 -2.91 -6.20 -20.37
C THR A 5 -1.72 -7.15 -20.50
N LEU A 6 -0.49 -6.64 -20.40
CA LEU A 6 0.73 -7.44 -20.46
C LEU A 6 0.91 -8.35 -19.23
N SER A 7 0.48 -7.90 -18.04
CA SER A 7 0.55 -8.70 -16.80
C SER A 7 -0.28 -9.99 -16.84
N ARG A 8 -1.24 -10.10 -17.78
CA ARG A 8 -2.08 -11.29 -17.95
C ARG A 8 -1.37 -12.43 -18.68
N TYR A 9 -0.26 -12.12 -19.37
CA TYR A 9 0.51 -13.07 -20.19
C TYR A 9 1.84 -13.50 -19.55
N MET A 10 2.25 -12.86 -18.43
CA MET A 10 3.47 -13.23 -17.72
C MET A 10 3.20 -14.37 -16.73
N ARG A 11 3.75 -15.55 -17.02
CA ARG A 11 3.77 -16.71 -16.11
C ARG A 11 4.53 -16.34 -14.84
N MET A 12 3.83 -16.13 -13.72
CA MET A 12 4.47 -15.96 -12.40
C MET A 12 4.72 -17.34 -11.76
N PRO A 13 5.99 -17.76 -11.67
CA PRO A 13 6.52 -18.08 -10.34
C PRO A 13 8.03 -17.79 -10.23
N ALA A 14 8.37 -16.72 -9.53
CA ALA A 14 9.57 -16.64 -8.71
C ALA A 14 9.07 -16.20 -7.33
N SER A 15 9.68 -16.68 -6.25
CA SER A 15 9.20 -16.42 -4.89
C SER A 15 8.80 -14.94 -4.69
N PRO A 16 7.75 -14.62 -3.92
CA PRO A 16 7.29 -13.24 -3.74
C PRO A 16 8.40 -12.26 -3.35
N TRP A 17 9.40 -12.75 -2.63
CA TRP A 17 10.61 -12.02 -2.25
C TRP A 17 11.45 -11.58 -3.45
N TRP A 18 11.66 -12.45 -4.43
CA TRP A 18 12.50 -12.16 -5.61
C TRP A 18 11.84 -11.11 -6.51
N SER A 19 10.53 -11.23 -6.71
CA SER A 19 9.79 -10.27 -7.53
C SER A 19 9.83 -8.86 -6.94
N THR A 20 9.70 -8.73 -5.61
CA THR A 20 9.81 -7.43 -4.94
C THR A 20 11.23 -6.89 -4.97
N ALA A 21 12.24 -7.74 -4.73
CA ALA A 21 13.63 -7.32 -4.77
C ALA A 21 14.00 -6.76 -6.15
N LEU A 22 13.62 -7.44 -7.23
CA LEU A 22 13.79 -6.92 -8.60
C LEU A 22 13.02 -5.63 -8.83
N GLN A 23 11.76 -5.54 -8.38
CA GLN A 23 10.98 -4.32 -8.55
C GLN A 23 11.64 -3.11 -7.86
N MET A 24 12.14 -3.29 -6.63
CA MET A 24 12.84 -2.25 -5.87
C MET A 24 14.17 -1.87 -6.55
N LEU A 25 14.95 -2.85 -7.03
CA LEU A 25 16.20 -2.62 -7.75
C LEU A 25 15.97 -1.89 -9.08
N CYS A 26 15.02 -2.35 -9.90
CA CYS A 26 14.68 -1.71 -11.16
C CYS A 26 14.13 -0.29 -10.94
N GLY A 27 13.28 -0.09 -9.93
CA GLY A 27 12.77 1.23 -9.57
C GLY A 27 13.89 2.18 -9.11
N GLY A 28 14.78 1.71 -8.24
CA GLY A 28 15.94 2.46 -7.78
C GLY A 28 16.92 2.78 -8.91
N ALA A 29 17.26 1.81 -9.76
CA ALA A 29 18.12 2.02 -10.92
C ALA A 29 17.50 3.00 -11.91
N PHE A 30 16.19 2.91 -12.15
CA PHE A 30 15.47 3.85 -13.00
C PHE A 30 15.52 5.28 -12.45
N LEU A 31 15.27 5.47 -11.15
CA LEU A 31 15.40 6.78 -10.51
C LEU A 31 16.83 7.31 -10.57
N LEU A 32 17.83 6.44 -10.40
CA LEU A 32 19.24 6.81 -10.49
C LEU A 32 19.60 7.27 -11.92
N VAL A 33 19.16 6.54 -12.95
CA VAL A 33 19.33 6.95 -14.35
C VAL A 33 18.64 8.29 -14.60
N LEU A 34 17.39 8.49 -14.14
CA LEU A 34 16.70 9.77 -14.32
C LEU A 34 17.40 10.93 -13.62
N GLY A 35 17.88 10.74 -12.39
CA GLY A 35 18.67 11.74 -11.67
C GLY A 35 19.97 12.07 -12.40
N THR A 36 20.64 11.05 -12.96
CA THR A 36 21.85 11.26 -13.79
C THR A 36 21.56 12.08 -15.03
N LEU A 37 20.47 11.79 -15.75
CA LEU A 37 20.09 12.49 -16.96
C LEU A 37 19.62 13.91 -16.69
N ARG A 38 19.06 14.18 -15.50
CA ARG A 38 18.73 15.53 -15.02
C ARG A 38 19.93 16.34 -14.56
N GLY A 39 21.11 15.72 -14.46
CA GLY A 39 22.33 16.41 -14.01
C GLY A 39 22.36 16.70 -12.51
N GLU A 40 21.58 15.96 -11.70
CA GLU A 40 21.48 16.18 -10.24
C GLU A 40 22.83 15.99 -9.52
N TRP A 41 23.80 15.34 -10.16
CA TRP A 41 25.19 15.23 -9.68
C TRP A 41 25.91 16.57 -9.53
N GLY A 42 25.57 17.56 -10.37
CA GLY A 42 26.20 18.88 -10.30
C GLY A 42 25.76 19.70 -9.08
N ASP A 43 24.55 19.43 -8.58
CA ASP A 43 23.96 20.06 -7.38
C ASP A 43 24.13 19.17 -6.13
N PHE A 44 24.70 17.98 -6.29
CA PHE A 44 24.91 17.04 -5.18
C PHE A 44 26.13 17.46 -4.35
N ASP A 45 25.85 18.15 -3.26
CA ASP A 45 26.84 18.51 -2.24
C ASP A 45 26.62 17.65 -0.98
N PRO A 46 27.51 16.67 -0.68
CA PRO A 46 27.43 15.86 0.52
C PRO A 46 27.41 16.68 1.82
N ALA A 47 28.00 17.88 1.83
CA ALA A 47 28.01 18.74 3.01
C ALA A 47 26.63 19.34 3.33
N ARG A 48 25.69 19.33 2.36
CA ARG A 48 24.29 19.78 2.57
C ARG A 48 23.39 18.71 3.15
N ILE A 49 23.86 17.47 3.28
CA ILE A 49 23.09 16.40 3.90
C ILE A 49 23.02 16.66 5.40
N SER A 50 21.88 17.17 5.86
CA SER A 50 21.66 17.39 7.28
C SER A 50 21.55 16.06 8.03
N ALA A 51 21.99 16.03 9.30
CA ALA A 51 21.86 14.86 10.16
C ALA A 51 20.39 14.37 10.27
N ALA A 52 19.44 15.31 10.27
CA ALA A 52 18.01 14.99 10.26
C ALA A 52 17.58 14.26 8.98
N SER A 53 18.06 14.70 7.80
CA SER A 53 17.74 14.03 6.52
C SER A 53 18.35 12.63 6.45
N ALA A 54 19.60 12.48 6.90
CA ALA A 54 20.26 11.18 6.98
C ALA A 54 19.53 10.23 7.94
N ALA A 55 19.13 10.72 9.12
CA ALA A 55 18.37 9.95 10.10
C ALA A 55 16.98 9.55 9.57
N ALA A 56 16.27 10.46 8.88
CA ALA A 56 14.98 10.17 8.25
C ALA A 56 15.13 9.11 7.15
N TRP A 57 16.19 9.19 6.34
CA TRP A 57 16.48 8.19 5.32
C TRP A 57 16.76 6.81 5.92
N LEU A 58 17.59 6.73 6.96
CA LEU A 58 17.85 5.48 7.69
C LEU A 58 16.57 4.94 8.34
N TYR A 59 15.77 5.80 8.95
CA TYR A 59 14.48 5.41 9.53
C TYR A 59 13.56 4.76 8.49
N LEU A 60 13.45 5.35 7.29
CA LEU A 60 12.66 4.79 6.19
C LEU A 60 13.23 3.45 5.69
N ILE A 61 14.56 3.27 5.65
CA ILE A 61 15.17 1.99 5.28
C ILE A 61 14.82 0.90 6.29
N PHE A 62 15.06 1.14 7.58
CA PHE A 62 14.89 0.09 8.58
C PHE A 62 13.44 -0.12 8.97
N PHE A 63 12.74 0.93 9.38
CA PHE A 63 11.36 0.82 9.87
C PHE A 63 10.35 0.85 8.74
N GLY A 64 10.49 1.78 7.80
CA GLY A 64 9.56 1.93 6.68
C GLY A 64 9.63 0.77 5.68
N SER A 65 10.83 0.29 5.37
CA SER A 65 11.05 -0.74 4.37
C SER A 65 11.28 -2.12 5.01
N ILE A 66 12.39 -2.37 5.69
CA ILE A 66 12.72 -3.73 6.14
C ILE A 66 11.65 -4.27 7.10
N VAL A 67 11.35 -3.57 8.19
CA VAL A 67 10.36 -4.00 9.18
C VAL A 67 8.94 -3.93 8.60
N GLY A 68 8.56 -2.78 8.03
CA GLY A 68 7.23 -2.57 7.46
C GLY A 68 6.88 -3.58 6.37
N TYR A 69 7.81 -3.83 5.44
CA TYR A 69 7.59 -4.79 4.36
C TYR A 69 7.61 -6.24 4.84
N SER A 70 8.48 -6.58 5.79
CA SER A 70 8.48 -7.92 6.41
C SER A 70 7.16 -8.20 7.13
N ALA A 71 6.62 -7.23 7.85
CA ALA A 71 5.31 -7.32 8.48
C ALA A 71 4.18 -7.46 7.44
N TYR A 72 4.24 -6.69 6.35
CA TYR A 72 3.30 -6.81 5.24
C TYR A 72 3.30 -8.22 4.63
N LEU A 73 4.48 -8.78 4.35
CA LEU A 73 4.60 -10.14 3.83
C LEU A 73 4.15 -11.19 4.85
N TRP A 74 4.42 -10.98 6.13
CA TRP A 74 3.93 -11.85 7.20
C TRP A 74 2.40 -11.86 7.26
N ILE A 75 1.76 -10.68 7.24
CA ILE A 75 0.29 -10.58 7.21
C ILE A 75 -0.27 -11.22 5.95
N LEU A 76 0.37 -11.06 4.78
CA LEU A 76 -0.08 -11.68 3.53
C LEU A 76 -0.07 -13.21 3.58
N ARG A 77 0.82 -13.80 4.40
CA ARG A 77 0.86 -15.25 4.63
C ARG A 77 -0.17 -15.73 5.67
N HIS A 78 -0.55 -14.87 6.62
CA HIS A 78 -1.41 -15.23 7.76
C HIS A 78 -2.83 -14.65 7.69
N SER A 79 -3.16 -13.87 6.66
CA SER A 79 -4.46 -13.22 6.49
C SER A 79 -4.89 -13.25 5.04
N THR A 80 -6.20 -13.06 4.81
CA THR A 80 -6.74 -13.02 3.46
C THR A 80 -6.25 -11.76 2.73
N PRO A 81 -5.92 -11.84 1.42
CA PRO A 81 -5.49 -10.69 0.62
C PRO A 81 -6.44 -9.49 0.70
N THR A 82 -7.73 -9.75 0.90
CA THR A 82 -8.75 -8.71 1.10
C THR A 82 -8.49 -7.88 2.35
N ARG A 83 -8.15 -8.48 3.49
CA ARG A 83 -7.80 -7.77 4.74
C ARG A 83 -6.46 -7.04 4.62
N VAL A 84 -5.51 -7.63 3.92
CA VAL A 84 -4.22 -6.96 3.67
C VAL A 84 -4.43 -5.70 2.83
N SER A 85 -5.34 -5.75 1.85
CA SER A 85 -5.65 -4.62 0.98
C SER A 85 -6.30 -3.43 1.71
N THR A 86 -6.94 -3.64 2.86
CA THR A 86 -7.56 -2.53 3.61
C THR A 86 -6.54 -1.70 4.39
N TYR A 87 -5.36 -2.26 4.71
CA TYR A 87 -4.28 -1.52 5.38
C TYR A 87 -3.82 -0.29 4.58
N ALA A 88 -3.76 -0.40 3.25
CA ALA A 88 -3.36 0.72 2.38
C ALA A 88 -4.26 1.96 2.55
N PHE A 89 -5.51 1.79 2.97
CA PHE A 89 -6.45 2.89 3.20
C PHE A 89 -6.27 3.56 4.57
N VAL A 90 -5.58 2.91 5.51
CA VAL A 90 -5.27 3.48 6.82
C VAL A 90 -4.09 4.45 6.71
N ASN A 91 -3.19 4.26 5.74
CA ASN A 91 -1.98 5.07 5.57
C ASN A 91 -2.24 6.59 5.47
N PRO A 92 -3.19 7.09 4.65
CA PRO A 92 -3.47 8.52 4.58
C PRO A 92 -3.96 9.11 5.91
N VAL A 93 -4.73 8.34 6.68
CA VAL A 93 -5.23 8.77 7.99
C VAL A 93 -4.06 8.90 8.98
N VAL A 94 -3.23 7.86 9.06
CA VAL A 94 -2.07 7.82 9.95
C VAL A 94 -1.05 8.90 9.58
N ALA A 95 -0.78 9.10 8.29
CA ALA A 95 0.13 10.14 7.82
C ALA A 95 -0.36 11.54 8.22
N LEU A 96 -1.66 11.83 8.04
CA LEU A 96 -2.23 13.12 8.42
C LEU A 96 -2.16 13.36 9.94
N LEU A 97 -2.47 12.33 10.73
CA LEU A 97 -2.41 12.42 12.20
C LEU A 97 -0.97 12.60 12.69
N LEU A 98 -0.01 11.85 12.15
CA LEU A 98 1.40 12.00 12.52
C LEU A 98 1.98 13.34 12.06
N GLY A 99 1.63 13.81 10.86
CA GLY A 99 2.05 15.12 10.37
C GLY A 99 1.56 16.25 11.29
N TRP A 100 0.27 16.23 11.66
CA TRP A 100 -0.29 17.23 12.56
C TRP A 100 0.21 17.11 14.01
N ALA A 101 0.18 15.91 14.59
CA ALA A 101 0.44 15.72 16.02
C ALA A 101 1.93 15.60 16.38
N VAL A 102 2.75 15.02 15.49
CA VAL A 102 4.18 14.76 15.76
C VAL A 102 5.07 15.75 15.03
N ALA A 103 4.81 16.00 13.75
CA ALA A 103 5.60 16.96 12.96
C ALA A 103 5.15 18.42 13.15
N GLY A 104 4.02 18.65 13.84
CA GLY A 104 3.48 19.99 14.10
C GLY A 104 2.99 20.71 12.84
N GLU A 105 2.69 19.97 11.76
CA GLU A 105 2.23 20.56 10.51
C GLU A 105 0.87 21.25 10.72
N SER A 106 0.82 22.55 10.41
CA SER A 106 -0.42 23.31 10.46
C SER A 106 -1.37 22.84 9.35
N LEU A 107 -2.53 22.35 9.74
CA LEU A 107 -3.59 21.94 8.82
C LEU A 107 -4.25 23.17 8.18
N GLY A 108 -3.60 23.69 7.15
CA GLY A 108 -4.13 24.81 6.38
C GLY A 108 -5.40 24.44 5.61
N PRO A 109 -6.10 25.45 5.05
CA PRO A 109 -7.39 25.24 4.35
C PRO A 109 -7.29 24.23 3.20
N ARG A 110 -6.16 24.19 2.49
CA ARG A 110 -5.91 23.24 1.40
C ARG A 110 -5.79 21.80 1.90
N THR A 111 -5.06 21.59 2.99
CA THR A 111 -4.89 20.27 3.61
C THR A 111 -6.21 19.76 4.18
N LEU A 112 -7.00 20.65 4.80
CA LEU A 112 -8.35 20.32 5.27
C LEU A 112 -9.29 19.93 4.13
N LEU A 113 -9.27 20.68 3.02
CA LEU A 113 -10.06 20.34 1.84
C LEU A 113 -9.65 18.98 1.25
N ALA A 114 -8.34 18.73 1.13
CA ALA A 114 -7.82 17.44 0.66
C ALA A 114 -8.23 16.30 1.60
N ALA A 115 -8.11 16.49 2.92
CA ALA A 115 -8.53 15.51 3.92
C ALA A 115 -10.04 15.23 3.85
N ALA A 116 -10.85 16.27 3.67
CA ALA A 116 -12.30 16.16 3.51
C ALA A 116 -12.72 15.39 2.25
N LEU A 117 -11.88 15.34 1.21
CA LEU A 117 -12.14 14.53 0.01
C LEU A 117 -11.62 13.09 0.16
N ILE A 118 -10.42 12.92 0.72
CA ILE A 118 -9.73 11.63 0.79
C ILE A 118 -10.31 10.74 1.88
N LEU A 119 -10.54 11.28 3.09
CA LEU A 119 -10.97 10.46 4.24
C LEU A 119 -12.36 9.84 4.04
N PRO A 120 -13.41 10.56 3.60
CA PRO A 120 -14.71 9.94 3.34
C PRO A 120 -14.65 8.90 2.23
N SER A 121 -13.87 9.15 1.17
CA SER A 121 -13.67 8.19 0.08
C SER A 121 -13.09 6.88 0.59
N VAL A 122 -12.09 6.95 1.48
CA VAL A 122 -11.50 5.80 2.16
C VAL A 122 -12.54 5.05 3.02
N VAL A 123 -13.30 5.77 3.84
CA VAL A 123 -14.31 5.19 4.74
C VAL A 123 -15.38 4.43 3.95
N ILE A 124 -15.90 5.04 2.88
CA ILE A 124 -16.90 4.42 1.99
C ILE A 124 -16.33 3.15 1.35
N LEU A 125 -15.09 3.20 0.88
CA LEU A 125 -14.45 2.06 0.22
C LEU A 125 -14.26 0.86 1.17
N ILE A 126 -13.84 1.12 2.41
CA ILE A 126 -13.71 0.08 3.44
C ILE A 126 -15.08 -0.52 3.77
N GLY A 127 -16.08 0.33 4.04
CA GLY A 127 -17.44 -0.13 4.37
C GLY A 127 -18.08 -0.97 3.26
N SER A 128 -17.90 -0.56 2.00
CA SER A 128 -18.46 -1.29 0.85
C SER A 128 -17.86 -2.69 0.65
N LYS A 129 -16.60 -2.91 1.04
CA LYS A 129 -15.95 -4.23 0.98
C LYS A 129 -16.49 -5.18 2.04
N GLU A 130 -16.75 -4.69 3.25
CA GLU A 130 -17.35 -5.47 4.35
C GLU A 130 -18.76 -5.94 3.96
N GLU A 131 -19.58 -5.04 3.43
CA GLU A 131 -20.97 -5.31 3.08
C GLU A 131 -21.11 -6.32 1.92
N ARG A 132 -20.22 -6.24 0.92
CA ARG A 132 -20.15 -7.24 -0.17
C ARG A 132 -19.73 -8.63 0.34
N ARG A 133 -18.84 -8.70 1.33
CA ARG A 133 -18.42 -9.98 1.95
C ARG A 133 -19.61 -10.63 2.65
N ASP A 134 -20.33 -9.87 3.45
CA ASP A 134 -21.45 -10.39 4.24
C ASP A 134 -22.64 -10.81 3.38
N ARG A 135 -22.90 -10.10 2.27
CA ARG A 135 -23.92 -10.54 1.28
C ARG A 135 -23.55 -11.85 0.60
N ARG A 136 -22.28 -12.04 0.21
CA ARG A 136 -21.80 -13.31 -0.38
C ARG A 136 -21.87 -14.47 0.61
N ALA A 137 -21.47 -14.26 1.86
CA ALA A 137 -21.54 -15.29 2.89
C ALA A 137 -22.99 -15.73 3.18
N ARG A 138 -23.94 -14.78 3.22
CA ARG A 138 -25.38 -15.09 3.37
C ARG A 138 -25.96 -15.82 2.16
N GLY A 139 -25.62 -15.38 0.95
CA GLY A 139 -26.08 -16.04 -0.29
C GLY A 139 -25.57 -17.48 -0.46
N GLY A 140 -24.36 -17.78 0.03
CA GLY A 140 -23.80 -19.14 0.04
C GLY A 140 -24.59 -20.08 0.95
N LYS A 141 -24.87 -19.67 2.20
CA LYS A 141 -25.63 -20.48 3.18
C LYS A 141 -27.07 -20.78 2.71
N ILE A 142 -27.71 -19.83 2.03
CA ILE A 142 -29.07 -20.03 1.49
C ILE A 142 -29.07 -21.11 0.39
N ARG A 143 -28.04 -21.13 -0.46
CA ARG A 143 -27.91 -22.13 -1.53
C ARG A 143 -27.64 -23.54 -0.97
N GLU A 144 -26.73 -23.66 -0.01
CA GLU A 144 -26.46 -24.96 0.66
C GLU A 144 -27.71 -25.52 1.34
N GLY A 145 -28.47 -24.70 2.06
CA GLY A 145 -29.72 -25.16 2.71
C GLY A 145 -30.80 -25.63 1.74
N LEU A 146 -30.83 -25.04 0.52
CA LEU A 146 -31.76 -25.45 -0.53
C LEU A 146 -31.35 -26.81 -1.14
N ASP A 147 -30.06 -27.04 -1.35
CA ASP A 147 -29.53 -28.29 -1.93
C ASP A 147 -29.75 -29.48 -0.98
N SER A 148 -29.51 -29.28 0.32
CA SER A 148 -29.73 -30.30 1.35
C SER A 148 -31.21 -30.66 1.53
N SER A 149 -32.12 -29.72 1.24
CA SER A 149 -33.56 -29.98 1.29
C SER A 149 -34.05 -30.78 0.08
N VAL A 150 -33.34 -30.69 -1.06
CA VAL A 150 -33.63 -31.47 -2.28
C VAL A 150 -33.06 -32.89 -2.18
N GLU A 151 -31.90 -33.09 -1.54
CA GLU A 151 -31.32 -34.43 -1.35
C GLU A 151 -32.08 -35.32 -0.33
N LEU A 152 -32.92 -34.72 0.53
CA LEU A 152 -33.70 -35.44 1.55
C LEU A 152 -35.13 -35.81 1.12
N THR A 153 -35.56 -35.40 -0.08
CA THR A 153 -36.88 -35.69 -0.69
C THR A 153 -36.74 -36.58 -1.90
#